data_AF-A0AAN9XYQ8-F1
#
_entry.id   AF-A0AAN9XYQ8-F1
#
_cell.length_a   1.000
_cell.length_b   1.000
_cell.length_c   1.000
_cell.angle_alpha   90.00
_cell.angle_beta   90.00
_cell.angle_gamma   90.00
#
_symmetry.space_group_name_H-M   'P 1'
#
loop_
_entity.id
_entity.type
_entity.pdbx_description
1 polymer ?
#
loop_
_entity_poly.entity_id
_entity_poly.type
_entity_poly.pdbx_seq_one_letter_code
_entity_poly.pdbx_strand_id
1 'polypeptide(L)'
;MQTLTLSKCIRKAFRLRRENVRDSKMASCPTVFSRNAFHAFNETLLASTVNYRVITHGTNFLTFRRASSDRSFKEFNIQKFMDEAESGVIYLSLGSTVEPTAFEDLGNTFVQILGRLPQRIIMKWDPKLLHSVPNNVKVQKWIPQCEVLILAYELYGLPRSQKLLEKHFHFERENMPHIKDIVKNISVTFVTNHYSWGYVKPNLPNIVNVAGLHFTPPKSLPSNMQKFMDEAEFGVVFLSLGSTVEPSALDNLGNIFIQALKNIPQRVIMKWDPKLLQNIPDNVLVQEWIPQNEVLNTADLIKYLRRADRFTNLLHFFAHNHNHAEEVLNLPEIQNIIHSRDHYDLVIAELFYLDVFLAFGYKFKAPIVAMCPMNLMFFYSWILGNPYPSSYVPNQFLWYTENMTLFTRFSNTVFNFFSDHPNCRLFITHGGLHSALESINASVPFVGIPILSDQYYNMAAAEHFGIGRMVPFEKVSVKLFSEIQDVLYNPK
;
A
#
# COMPACT_ATOMS: atom_id res chain seq x y z
N MET A 1 9.24 22.70 -21.91
CA MET A 1 9.97 22.32 -20.68
C MET A 1 11.37 21.89 -21.07
N GLN A 2 12.42 22.15 -20.27
CA GLN A 2 13.74 21.58 -20.55
C GLN A 2 13.77 20.11 -20.14
N THR A 3 14.14 19.21 -21.05
CA THR A 3 14.27 17.77 -20.77
C THR A 3 15.38 17.54 -19.75
N LEU A 4 15.00 17.21 -18.51
CA LEU A 4 15.93 16.85 -17.45
C LEU A 4 16.38 15.41 -17.67
N THR A 5 17.65 15.22 -18.03
CA THR A 5 18.24 13.88 -18.10
C THR A 5 18.22 13.22 -16.71
N LEU A 6 18.03 11.91 -16.65
CA LEU A 6 18.02 11.13 -15.40
C LEU A 6 19.24 11.44 -14.52
N SER A 7 20.42 11.62 -15.14
CA SER A 7 21.66 12.04 -14.48
C SER A 7 21.58 13.40 -13.77
N LYS A 8 20.83 14.38 -14.30
CA LYS A 8 20.59 15.68 -13.65
C LYS A 8 19.59 15.53 -12.49
N CYS A 9 18.55 14.72 -12.64
CA CYS A 9 17.59 14.42 -11.56
C CYS A 9 18.29 13.73 -10.38
N ILE A 10 19.11 12.71 -10.63
CA ILE A 10 19.92 12.01 -9.61
C ILE A 10 20.84 13.00 -8.88
N ARG A 11 21.61 13.82 -9.61
CA ARG A 11 22.49 14.82 -9.00
C ARG A 11 21.72 15.85 -8.15
N LYS A 12 20.55 16.30 -8.59
CA LYS A 12 19.70 17.23 -7.82
C LYS A 12 19.14 16.58 -6.55
N ALA A 13 18.68 15.34 -6.61
CA ALA A 13 18.16 14.62 -5.44
C ALA A 13 19.23 14.37 -4.37
N PHE A 14 20.43 13.89 -4.79
CA PHE A 14 21.56 13.74 -3.86
C PHE A 14 22.06 15.07 -3.29
N ARG A 15 21.97 16.17 -4.06
CA ARG A 15 22.28 17.52 -3.58
C ARG A 15 21.28 17.98 -2.52
N LEU A 16 19.97 17.89 -2.78
CA LEU A 16 18.92 18.25 -1.81
C LEU A 16 19.03 17.45 -0.50
N ARG A 17 19.39 16.16 -0.57
CA ARG A 17 19.66 15.34 0.63
C ARG A 17 20.89 15.83 1.40
N ARG A 18 21.95 16.31 0.73
CA ARG A 18 23.14 16.90 1.39
C ARG A 18 22.88 18.30 1.96
N GLU A 19 22.03 19.09 1.32
CA GLU A 19 21.61 20.42 1.79
C GLU A 19 20.72 20.28 3.04
N ASN A 20 19.70 19.42 3.02
CA ASN A 20 18.88 19.12 4.22
C ASN A 20 19.67 18.51 5.40
N VAL A 21 20.85 17.93 5.17
CA VAL A 21 21.76 17.44 6.23
C VAL A 21 22.70 18.55 6.74
N ARG A 22 22.84 19.66 6.02
CA ARG A 22 23.64 20.84 6.42
C ARG A 22 22.81 21.97 7.02
N ASP A 23 21.56 22.14 6.58
CA ASP A 23 20.70 23.26 6.95
C ASP A 23 19.87 23.01 8.24
N SER A 24 20.28 22.05 9.08
CA SER A 24 19.75 21.85 10.44
C SER A 24 20.19 22.93 11.45
N LYS A 25 20.71 24.08 10.99
CA LYS A 25 21.06 25.24 11.80
C LYS A 25 20.31 26.50 11.33
N MET A 26 19.13 26.69 11.93
CA MET A 26 18.34 27.93 12.08
C MET A 26 18.46 29.07 11.04
N ALA A 27 17.33 29.40 10.42
CA ALA A 27 16.95 30.78 10.09
C ALA A 27 15.48 31.03 10.49
N SER A 28 15.16 32.25 10.92
CA SER A 28 13.98 32.59 11.74
C SER A 28 12.81 33.22 10.99
N CYS A 29 11.58 32.98 11.45
CA CYS A 29 10.46 33.94 11.34
C CYS A 29 9.58 33.84 12.61
N PRO A 30 9.03 34.94 13.18
CA PRO A 30 8.56 34.94 14.55
C PRO A 30 7.03 34.91 14.73
N THR A 31 6.54 34.04 15.61
CA THR A 31 5.27 34.23 16.33
C THR A 31 5.44 33.79 17.79
N VAL A 32 4.87 34.55 18.72
CA VAL A 32 5.15 34.47 20.15
C VAL A 32 4.39 33.32 20.81
N PHE A 33 5.11 32.33 21.33
CA PHE A 33 4.69 31.53 22.49
C PHE A 33 5.88 31.34 23.44
N SER A 34 5.59 31.22 24.74
CA SER A 34 6.55 31.51 25.82
C SER A 34 7.63 30.43 26.06
N ARG A 35 8.74 30.87 26.64
CA ARG A 35 10.09 30.29 26.51
C ARG A 35 10.36 28.94 27.23
N ASN A 36 9.38 28.31 27.85
CA ASN A 36 9.60 27.16 28.76
C ASN A 36 9.00 25.81 28.30
N ALA A 37 8.28 25.75 27.17
CA ALA A 37 7.49 24.56 26.81
C ALA A 37 8.12 23.58 25.80
N PHE A 38 9.24 23.93 25.15
CA PHE A 38 9.73 23.17 23.97
C PHE A 38 11.16 22.61 24.09
N HIS A 39 11.91 22.95 25.14
CA HIS A 39 13.33 22.63 25.23
C HIS A 39 13.66 21.19 25.69
N ALA A 40 12.63 20.35 25.89
CA ALA A 40 12.76 19.02 26.50
C ALA A 40 12.28 17.85 25.62
N PHE A 41 11.75 18.08 24.40
CA PHE A 41 10.97 17.04 23.69
C PHE A 41 11.57 16.52 22.36
N ASN A 42 12.63 17.12 21.80
CA ASN A 42 13.00 16.81 20.39
C ASN A 42 14.49 16.55 20.07
N GLU A 43 15.44 16.66 21.00
CA GLU A 43 16.88 16.50 20.69
C GLU A 43 17.47 15.10 20.98
N THR A 44 16.67 14.04 21.15
CA THR A 44 17.23 12.69 21.42
C THR A 44 16.39 11.53 20.85
N LEU A 45 15.94 11.64 19.60
CA LEU A 45 15.19 10.57 18.91
C LEU A 45 15.74 10.18 17.53
N LEU A 46 17.04 10.44 17.30
CA LEU A 46 17.80 9.96 16.14
C LEU A 46 19.19 9.44 16.56
N ALA A 47 19.23 8.25 17.18
CA ALA A 47 20.44 7.43 17.25
C ALA A 47 20.10 5.93 17.35
N SER A 48 20.74 5.15 16.48
CA SER A 48 21.08 3.71 16.56
C SER A 48 20.53 2.87 17.72
N THR A 49 19.89 1.73 17.38
CA THR A 49 19.99 0.42 18.08
C THR A 49 20.39 0.42 19.58
N VAL A 50 19.49 0.81 20.48
CA VAL A 50 19.65 0.60 21.94
C VAL A 50 18.32 0.19 22.58
N ASN A 51 18.37 -0.67 23.60
CA ASN A 51 17.23 -1.01 24.46
C ASN A 51 16.81 0.20 25.30
N TYR A 52 15.59 0.68 25.17
CA TYR A 52 15.10 1.80 25.98
C TYR A 52 14.66 1.34 27.39
N ARG A 53 15.24 1.96 28.41
CA ARG A 53 14.66 2.06 29.76
C ARG A 53 14.11 3.47 29.91
N VAL A 54 12.81 3.59 30.19
CA VAL A 54 12.18 4.88 30.50
C VAL A 54 12.00 4.97 32.01
N ILE A 55 12.41 6.09 32.60
CA ILE A 55 12.17 6.41 34.00
C ILE A 55 10.99 7.38 34.05
N THR A 56 9.89 6.97 34.67
CA THR A 56 8.78 7.86 35.03
C THR A 56 8.93 8.30 36.50
N HIS A 57 8.35 9.44 36.87
CA HIS A 57 8.25 9.82 38.27
C HIS A 57 7.28 8.88 39.01
N GLY A 58 7.76 8.26 40.09
CA GLY A 58 7.11 7.12 40.75
C GLY A 58 7.91 5.84 40.51
N THR A 59 8.48 5.28 41.58
CA THR A 59 9.55 4.26 41.54
C THR A 59 9.08 2.87 41.13
N ASN A 60 8.79 2.66 39.84
CA ASN A 60 8.69 1.34 39.22
C ASN A 60 9.19 1.39 37.76
N PHE A 61 10.10 0.50 37.38
CA PHE A 61 10.76 0.52 36.07
C PHE A 61 9.93 -0.23 35.01
N LEU A 62 9.44 0.49 33.98
CA LEU A 62 8.86 -0.14 32.79
C LEU A 62 9.90 -0.24 31.66
N THR A 63 10.50 -1.43 31.54
CA THR A 63 11.35 -1.79 30.40
C THR A 63 10.50 -2.05 29.16
N PHE A 64 10.48 -1.12 28.20
CA PHE A 64 9.97 -1.39 26.85
C PHE A 64 11.01 -2.19 26.07
N ARG A 65 11.12 -3.49 26.35
CA ARG A 65 11.61 -4.43 25.33
C ARG A 65 10.62 -4.39 24.17
N ARG A 66 11.06 -3.92 23.01
CA ARG A 66 10.52 -4.46 21.75
C ARG A 66 10.81 -5.95 21.82
N ALA A 67 9.77 -6.77 21.91
CA ALA A 67 9.95 -8.22 21.96
C ALA A 67 10.64 -8.65 20.66
N SER A 68 11.93 -8.94 20.76
CA SER A 68 12.75 -9.40 19.65
C SER A 68 12.27 -10.78 19.25
N SER A 69 11.38 -10.85 18.24
CA SER A 69 10.95 -12.08 17.57
C SER A 69 10.81 -13.26 18.54
N ASP A 70 9.92 -13.10 19.54
CA ASP A 70 9.83 -14.06 20.64
C ASP A 70 9.50 -15.45 20.09
N ARG A 71 10.13 -16.50 20.63
CA ARG A 71 10.06 -17.86 20.04
C ARG A 71 8.62 -18.37 19.95
N SER A 72 7.75 -17.89 20.83
CA SER A 72 6.31 -18.14 20.89
C SER A 72 5.53 -17.78 19.62
N PHE A 73 5.99 -16.82 18.79
CA PHE A 73 5.32 -16.49 17.53
C PHE A 73 5.47 -17.61 16.48
N LYS A 74 6.56 -18.39 16.51
CA LYS A 74 6.76 -19.50 15.57
C LYS A 74 5.93 -20.75 15.90
N GLU A 75 5.38 -20.87 17.10
CA GLU A 75 4.55 -22.02 17.51
C GLU A 75 3.08 -21.88 17.10
N PHE A 76 2.61 -20.67 16.76
CA PHE A 76 1.23 -20.44 16.34
C PHE A 76 1.15 -19.74 14.98
N ASN A 77 0.72 -20.50 13.97
CA ASN A 77 0.41 -19.96 12.65
C ASN A 77 -0.93 -19.19 12.69
N ILE A 78 -0.88 -17.92 13.16
CA ILE A 78 -2.00 -16.98 13.17
C ILE A 78 -2.67 -16.91 11.79
N GLN A 79 -1.86 -16.82 10.73
CA GLN A 79 -2.35 -16.74 9.36
C GLN A 79 -3.27 -17.92 9.02
N LYS A 80 -2.81 -19.16 9.22
CA LYS A 80 -3.64 -20.36 8.99
C LYS A 80 -4.91 -20.36 9.84
N PHE A 81 -4.84 -19.91 11.10
CA PHE A 81 -6.03 -19.82 11.95
C PHE A 81 -7.05 -18.80 11.43
N MET A 82 -6.58 -17.70 10.85
CA MET A 82 -7.42 -16.69 10.19
C MET A 82 -7.95 -17.16 8.84
N ASP A 83 -7.13 -17.82 8.00
CA ASP A 83 -7.49 -18.26 6.65
C ASP A 83 -8.67 -19.24 6.64
N GLU A 84 -8.70 -20.15 7.62
CA GLU A 84 -9.77 -21.15 7.79
C GLU A 84 -11.02 -20.60 8.53
N ALA A 85 -11.15 -19.28 8.70
CA ALA A 85 -12.23 -18.64 9.44
C ALA A 85 -13.41 -18.27 8.53
N GLU A 86 -14.24 -19.26 8.13
CA GLU A 86 -15.35 -19.07 7.18
C GLU A 86 -16.33 -17.93 7.57
N SER A 87 -16.65 -17.81 8.87
CA SER A 87 -17.52 -16.75 9.41
C SER A 87 -16.79 -15.43 9.72
N GLY A 88 -15.48 -15.37 9.48
CA GLY A 88 -14.58 -14.30 9.90
C GLY A 88 -13.99 -14.51 11.30
N VAL A 89 -13.17 -13.54 11.68
CA VAL A 89 -12.38 -13.48 12.91
C VAL A 89 -12.79 -12.26 13.73
N ILE A 90 -12.83 -12.40 15.05
CA ILE A 90 -12.94 -11.29 15.99
C ILE A 90 -11.63 -11.21 16.78
N TYR A 91 -11.01 -10.04 16.81
CA TYR A 91 -9.84 -9.79 17.64
C TYR A 91 -10.27 -9.14 18.97
N LEU A 92 -9.69 -9.56 20.10
CA LEU A 92 -9.90 -8.94 21.41
C LEU A 92 -8.57 -8.56 22.04
N SER A 93 -8.40 -7.27 22.36
CA SER A 93 -7.24 -6.72 23.08
C SER A 93 -7.63 -5.50 23.90
N LEU A 94 -7.61 -5.64 25.22
CA LEU A 94 -7.80 -4.53 26.17
C LEU A 94 -6.51 -3.75 26.45
N GLY A 95 -5.57 -3.75 25.50
CA GLY A 95 -4.29 -3.04 25.61
C GLY A 95 -3.33 -3.70 26.61
N SER A 96 -2.51 -2.88 27.27
CA SER A 96 -1.66 -3.29 28.42
C SER A 96 -2.15 -2.69 29.74
N THR A 97 -3.27 -1.95 29.71
CA THR A 97 -3.90 -1.29 30.85
C THR A 97 -4.70 -2.26 31.71
N VAL A 98 -5.13 -3.38 31.13
CA VAL A 98 -5.77 -4.50 31.83
C VAL A 98 -4.72 -5.58 32.08
N GLU A 99 -4.42 -5.81 33.35
CA GLU A 99 -3.62 -6.96 33.77
C GLU A 99 -4.53 -8.18 34.00
N PRO A 100 -4.35 -9.31 33.27
CA PRO A 100 -5.27 -10.45 33.36
C PRO A 100 -5.49 -11.03 34.76
N THR A 101 -4.48 -10.96 35.63
CA THR A 101 -4.52 -11.44 37.04
C THR A 101 -5.40 -10.57 37.94
N ALA A 102 -5.66 -9.32 37.58
CA ALA A 102 -6.57 -8.45 38.32
C ALA A 102 -8.06 -8.69 37.96
N PHE A 103 -8.33 -9.50 36.92
CA PHE A 103 -9.67 -9.67 36.34
C PHE A 103 -9.91 -11.12 35.84
N GLU A 104 -9.61 -12.13 36.66
CA GLU A 104 -9.72 -13.55 36.27
C GLU A 104 -11.14 -13.94 35.78
N ASP A 105 -12.18 -13.48 36.46
CA ASP A 105 -13.59 -13.69 36.07
C ASP A 105 -13.94 -13.08 34.71
N LEU A 106 -13.31 -11.96 34.35
CA LEU A 106 -13.56 -11.25 33.09
C LEU A 106 -13.04 -12.06 31.89
N GLY A 107 -11.86 -12.66 32.03
CA GLY A 107 -11.30 -13.56 31.02
C GLY A 107 -12.23 -14.74 30.72
N ASN A 108 -12.71 -15.40 31.78
CA ASN A 108 -13.66 -16.49 31.67
C ASN A 108 -15.02 -16.03 31.09
N THR A 109 -15.50 -14.84 31.45
CA THR A 109 -16.71 -14.22 30.88
C THR A 109 -16.58 -13.99 29.38
N PHE A 110 -15.46 -13.42 28.90
CA PHE A 110 -15.21 -13.25 27.46
C PHE A 110 -15.23 -14.59 26.73
N VAL A 111 -14.56 -15.60 27.28
CA VAL A 111 -14.49 -16.92 26.65
C VAL A 111 -15.87 -17.59 26.55
N GLN A 112 -16.72 -17.47 27.57
CA GLN A 112 -18.10 -17.97 27.54
C GLN A 112 -18.98 -17.25 26.51
N ILE A 113 -18.83 -15.92 26.36
CA ILE A 113 -19.61 -15.12 25.41
C ILE A 113 -19.15 -15.36 23.98
N LEU A 114 -17.83 -15.27 23.73
CA LEU A 114 -17.24 -15.35 22.40
C LEU A 114 -17.18 -16.80 21.86
N GLY A 115 -17.13 -17.79 22.76
CA GLY A 115 -17.25 -19.21 22.41
C GLY A 115 -18.60 -19.61 21.81
N ARG A 116 -19.62 -18.75 21.91
CA ARG A 116 -20.95 -18.95 21.29
C ARG A 116 -21.05 -18.40 19.87
N LEU A 117 -20.05 -17.66 19.40
CA LEU A 117 -20.08 -17.00 18.11
C LEU A 117 -19.56 -17.95 17.00
N PRO A 118 -20.12 -17.88 15.78
CA PRO A 118 -19.62 -18.67 14.65
C PRO A 118 -18.24 -18.19 14.15
N GLN A 119 -17.84 -16.97 14.50
CA GLN A 119 -16.51 -16.43 14.22
C GLN A 119 -15.40 -17.19 15.00
N ARG A 120 -14.22 -17.25 14.40
CA ARG A 120 -12.99 -17.56 15.14
C ARG A 120 -12.56 -16.34 15.95
N ILE A 121 -11.99 -16.54 17.13
CA ILE A 121 -11.68 -15.46 18.07
C ILE A 121 -10.18 -15.48 18.37
N ILE A 122 -9.51 -14.35 18.20
CA ILE A 122 -8.11 -14.15 18.59
C ILE A 122 -8.12 -13.24 19.82
N MET A 123 -7.74 -13.79 20.98
CA MET A 123 -7.87 -13.13 22.28
C MET A 123 -6.50 -12.93 22.93
N LYS A 124 -6.14 -11.67 23.19
CA LYS A 124 -4.93 -11.32 23.96
C LYS A 124 -5.23 -11.46 25.47
N TRP A 125 -4.85 -12.59 26.07
CA TRP A 125 -5.04 -12.90 27.50
C TRP A 125 -4.01 -13.92 27.98
N ASP A 126 -3.85 -14.10 29.31
CA ASP A 126 -3.02 -15.20 29.83
C ASP A 126 -3.82 -16.52 29.83
N PRO A 127 -3.43 -17.55 29.04
CA PRO A 127 -4.18 -18.80 28.96
C PRO A 127 -4.25 -19.56 30.29
N LYS A 128 -3.34 -19.31 31.23
CA LYS A 128 -3.29 -20.00 32.54
C LYS A 128 -4.41 -19.59 33.50
N LEU A 129 -5.10 -18.47 33.22
CA LEU A 129 -6.16 -17.90 34.05
C LEU A 129 -7.57 -18.25 33.54
N LEU A 130 -7.67 -19.16 32.57
CA LEU A 130 -8.92 -19.55 31.91
C LEU A 130 -9.25 -21.00 32.25
N HIS A 131 -10.47 -21.26 32.72
CA HIS A 131 -10.93 -22.58 33.12
C HIS A 131 -11.04 -23.55 31.94
N SER A 132 -11.47 -23.04 30.79
CA SER A 132 -11.53 -23.77 29.52
C SER A 132 -11.48 -22.79 28.35
N VAL A 133 -11.10 -23.25 27.17
CA VAL A 133 -11.04 -22.45 25.94
C VAL A 133 -11.76 -23.23 24.81
N PRO A 134 -12.89 -22.74 24.29
CA PRO A 134 -13.61 -23.34 23.16
C PRO A 134 -12.77 -23.38 21.88
N ASN A 135 -13.04 -24.34 21.00
CA ASN A 135 -12.24 -24.58 19.79
C ASN A 135 -12.19 -23.39 18.80
N ASN A 136 -13.21 -22.51 18.81
CA ASN A 136 -13.21 -21.30 17.99
C ASN A 136 -12.40 -20.15 18.62
N VAL A 137 -12.00 -20.25 19.90
CA VAL A 137 -11.23 -19.23 20.62
C VAL A 137 -9.76 -19.63 20.69
N LYS A 138 -8.87 -18.73 20.27
CA LYS A 138 -7.43 -18.86 20.50
C LYS A 138 -6.94 -17.74 21.39
N VAL A 139 -6.22 -18.13 22.45
CA VAL A 139 -5.72 -17.22 23.47
C VAL A 139 -4.20 -17.20 23.46
N GLN A 140 -3.60 -16.00 23.50
CA GLN A 140 -2.16 -15.81 23.69
C GLN A 140 -1.86 -14.58 24.55
N LYS A 141 -0.80 -14.65 25.37
CA LYS A 141 -0.40 -13.57 26.28
C LYS A 141 0.09 -12.30 25.55
N TRP A 142 0.64 -12.47 24.35
CA TRP A 142 1.08 -11.39 23.48
C TRP A 142 0.69 -11.69 22.04
N ILE A 143 0.13 -10.70 21.35
CA ILE A 143 -0.33 -10.79 19.96
C ILE A 143 0.04 -9.47 19.27
N PRO A 144 0.65 -9.48 18.08
CA PRO A 144 0.95 -8.27 17.33
C PRO A 144 -0.33 -7.66 16.77
N GLN A 145 -0.90 -6.72 17.51
CA GLN A 145 -2.18 -6.07 17.19
C GLN A 145 -2.24 -5.53 15.77
N CYS A 146 -1.17 -4.90 15.27
CA CYS A 146 -1.11 -4.43 13.89
C CYS A 146 -1.22 -5.59 12.88
N GLU A 147 -0.49 -6.69 13.05
CA GLU A 147 -0.49 -7.81 12.08
C GLU A 147 -1.82 -8.57 12.01
N VAL A 148 -2.64 -8.51 13.07
CA VAL A 148 -4.02 -9.04 13.06
C VAL A 148 -5.00 -8.08 12.36
N LEU A 149 -4.59 -6.82 12.13
CA LEU A 149 -5.41 -5.71 11.63
C LEU A 149 -4.95 -5.13 10.27
N ILE A 150 -3.76 -5.50 9.75
CA ILE A 150 -3.01 -4.91 8.61
C ILE A 150 -2.16 -6.02 7.94
N LEU A 151 -2.04 -6.21 6.62
CA LEU A 151 -2.67 -5.70 5.38
C LEU A 151 -2.36 -6.74 4.26
N ALA A 152 -3.23 -7.03 3.29
CA ALA A 152 -2.98 -7.96 2.15
C ALA A 152 -1.65 -7.78 1.41
N TYR A 153 -1.12 -6.57 1.18
CA TYR A 153 0.23 -6.49 0.57
C TYR A 153 1.31 -7.05 1.52
N GLU A 154 1.15 -6.89 2.84
CA GLU A 154 2.01 -7.55 3.83
C GLU A 154 1.75 -9.06 3.99
N LEU A 155 0.54 -9.53 3.66
CA LEU A 155 0.15 -10.95 3.80
C LEU A 155 0.30 -11.78 2.51
N TYR A 156 0.30 -11.15 1.33
CA TYR A 156 0.36 -11.79 0.02
C TYR A 156 1.48 -11.29 -0.90
N GLY A 157 1.83 -10.00 -0.84
CA GLY A 157 2.87 -9.39 -1.67
C GLY A 157 4.26 -9.63 -1.10
N LEU A 158 4.56 -9.01 0.05
CA LEU A 158 5.83 -9.16 0.74
C LEU A 158 6.24 -10.63 0.97
N PRO A 159 5.36 -11.57 1.38
CA PRO A 159 5.77 -12.95 1.61
C PRO A 159 6.12 -13.73 0.32
N ARG A 160 5.56 -13.34 -0.83
CA ARG A 160 5.96 -13.91 -2.13
C ARG A 160 7.30 -13.32 -2.60
N SER A 161 7.47 -12.00 -2.52
CA SER A 161 8.75 -11.36 -2.82
C SER A 161 9.87 -11.85 -1.90
N GLN A 162 9.58 -12.11 -0.62
CA GLN A 162 10.51 -12.70 0.36
C GLN A 162 10.89 -14.15 -0.03
N LYS A 163 9.94 -14.97 -0.52
CA LYS A 163 10.25 -16.31 -1.04
C LYS A 163 11.14 -16.26 -2.28
N LEU A 164 10.92 -15.30 -3.19
CA LEU A 164 11.79 -15.12 -4.36
C LEU A 164 13.20 -14.66 -3.94
N LEU A 165 13.29 -13.76 -2.97
CA LEU A 165 14.56 -13.34 -2.35
C LEU A 165 15.32 -14.54 -1.77
N GLU A 166 14.66 -15.35 -0.94
CA GLU A 166 15.22 -16.55 -0.31
C GLU A 166 15.62 -17.64 -1.31
N LYS A 167 14.86 -17.78 -2.41
CA LYS A 167 15.11 -18.77 -3.47
C LYS A 167 16.31 -18.39 -4.34
N HIS A 168 16.40 -17.14 -4.76
CA HIS A 168 17.36 -16.71 -5.79
C HIS A 168 18.63 -16.06 -5.22
N PHE A 169 18.60 -15.44 -4.03
CA PHE A 169 19.78 -14.74 -3.49
C PHE A 169 20.43 -15.51 -2.35
N HIS A 170 21.72 -15.84 -2.52
CA HIS A 170 22.52 -16.52 -1.49
C HIS A 170 23.16 -15.51 -0.53
N PHE A 171 22.36 -15.05 0.43
CA PHE A 171 22.88 -14.42 1.65
C PHE A 171 23.09 -15.48 2.73
N GLU A 172 24.07 -15.29 3.62
CA GLU A 172 24.13 -16.04 4.88
C GLU A 172 22.82 -15.80 5.65
N ARG A 173 22.19 -16.86 6.18
CA ARG A 173 20.83 -16.77 6.75
C ARG A 173 20.69 -15.75 7.88
N GLU A 174 21.75 -15.50 8.64
CA GLU A 174 21.77 -14.49 9.72
C GLU A 174 21.91 -13.05 9.19
N ASN A 175 22.39 -12.89 7.96
CA ASN A 175 22.63 -11.62 7.27
C ASN A 175 21.64 -11.35 6.13
N MET A 176 20.63 -12.20 5.93
CA MET A 176 19.60 -11.98 4.90
C MET A 176 18.60 -10.90 5.38
N PRO A 177 18.47 -9.75 4.68
CA PRO A 177 17.51 -8.72 5.04
C PRO A 177 16.09 -9.16 4.73
N HIS A 178 15.13 -8.74 5.54
CA HIS A 178 13.72 -8.88 5.18
C HIS A 178 13.36 -7.89 4.07
N ILE A 179 12.59 -8.32 3.07
CA ILE A 179 12.26 -7.51 1.88
C ILE A 179 11.65 -6.15 2.23
N LYS A 180 10.84 -6.07 3.30
CA LYS A 180 10.27 -4.82 3.85
C LYS A 180 11.33 -3.80 4.27
N ASP A 181 12.48 -4.26 4.76
CA ASP A 181 13.57 -3.40 5.22
C ASP A 181 14.46 -2.96 4.05
N ILE A 182 14.55 -3.76 2.98
CA ILE A 182 15.16 -3.35 1.70
C ILE A 182 14.37 -2.18 1.10
N VAL A 183 13.04 -2.28 1.02
CA VAL A 183 12.16 -1.20 0.53
C VAL A 183 12.28 0.06 1.38
N LYS A 184 12.35 -0.06 2.72
CA LYS A 184 12.58 1.09 3.62
C LYS A 184 13.92 1.78 3.42
N ASN A 185 14.92 1.08 2.88
CA ASN A 185 16.27 1.61 2.66
C ASN A 185 16.45 2.30 1.29
N ILE A 186 15.37 2.49 0.52
CA ILE A 186 15.39 3.27 -0.72
C ILE A 186 15.83 4.71 -0.43
N SER A 187 16.90 5.15 -1.09
CA SER A 187 17.48 6.47 -0.85
C SER A 187 16.74 7.61 -1.54
N VAL A 188 16.19 7.37 -2.74
CA VAL A 188 15.35 8.29 -3.52
C VAL A 188 14.35 7.46 -4.33
N THR A 189 13.09 7.86 -4.36
CA THR A 189 12.05 7.30 -5.25
C THR A 189 11.67 8.35 -6.29
N PHE A 190 12.02 8.10 -7.53
CA PHE A 190 11.53 8.87 -8.67
C PHE A 190 10.12 8.40 -9.03
N VAL A 191 9.18 9.33 -9.18
CA VAL A 191 7.77 9.05 -9.44
C VAL A 191 7.38 9.74 -10.74
N THR A 192 6.96 8.98 -11.75
CA THR A 192 6.49 9.54 -13.04
C THR A 192 5.10 10.14 -12.86
N ASN A 193 5.05 11.34 -12.28
CA ASN A 193 3.84 12.11 -12.04
C ASN A 193 4.13 13.61 -12.22
N HIS A 194 3.12 14.39 -12.62
CA HIS A 194 3.15 15.85 -12.61
C HIS A 194 2.10 16.39 -11.63
N TYR A 195 2.42 17.48 -10.94
CA TYR A 195 1.50 18.08 -9.96
C TYR A 195 0.21 18.64 -10.58
N SER A 196 0.14 18.79 -11.91
CA SER A 196 -1.07 19.17 -12.63
C SER A 196 -1.96 17.98 -13.06
N TRP A 197 -1.51 16.75 -12.86
CA TRP A 197 -2.22 15.53 -13.26
C TRP A 197 -2.61 14.63 -12.07
N GLY A 198 -1.92 14.78 -10.93
CA GLY A 198 -2.18 14.04 -9.71
C GLY A 198 -2.88 14.85 -8.62
N TYR A 199 -3.40 14.15 -7.62
CA TYR A 199 -3.99 14.74 -6.43
C TYR A 199 -2.94 15.42 -5.53
N VAL A 200 -3.31 16.54 -4.91
CA VAL A 200 -2.43 17.31 -4.02
C VAL A 200 -2.22 16.53 -2.71
N LYS A 201 -1.17 15.72 -2.63
CA LYS A 201 -0.75 15.04 -1.39
C LYS A 201 0.65 15.50 -0.94
N PRO A 202 0.94 15.53 0.37
CA PRO A 202 2.31 15.66 0.83
C PRO A 202 3.14 14.46 0.36
N ASN A 203 4.35 14.73 -0.12
CA ASN A 203 5.35 13.72 -0.42
C ASN A 203 6.56 13.93 0.50
N LEU A 204 7.19 12.85 0.95
CA LEU A 204 8.49 12.93 1.64
C LEU A 204 9.57 13.52 0.73
N PRO A 205 10.61 14.20 1.26
CA PRO A 205 11.66 14.84 0.45
C PRO A 205 12.46 13.90 -0.46
N ASN A 206 12.48 12.60 -0.17
CA ASN A 206 13.11 11.57 -1.00
C ASN A 206 12.20 11.07 -2.15
N ILE A 207 10.94 11.51 -2.23
CA ILE A 207 10.00 11.17 -3.30
C ILE A 207 9.94 12.32 -4.30
N VAL A 208 10.58 12.13 -5.46
CA VAL A 208 10.82 13.17 -6.45
C VAL A 208 9.97 12.93 -7.70
N ASN A 209 9.01 13.83 -7.94
CA ASN A 209 8.19 13.82 -9.16
C ASN A 209 9.03 14.13 -10.40
N VAL A 210 9.01 13.25 -11.39
CA VAL A 210 9.76 13.34 -12.66
C VAL A 210 8.87 12.95 -13.85
N ALA A 211 7.92 13.82 -14.17
CA ALA A 211 7.10 13.70 -15.37
C ALA A 211 7.97 13.73 -16.64
N GLY A 212 7.58 12.94 -17.65
CA GLY A 212 8.12 13.07 -19.01
C GLY A 212 9.55 12.57 -19.22
N LEU A 213 10.12 11.73 -18.34
CA LEU A 213 11.46 11.15 -18.54
C LEU A 213 11.60 10.32 -19.83
N HIS A 214 10.48 9.81 -20.36
CA HIS A 214 10.42 9.07 -21.62
C HIS A 214 10.21 9.97 -22.86
N PHE A 215 9.99 11.28 -22.68
CA PHE A 215 9.82 12.21 -23.80
C PHE A 215 11.16 12.45 -24.49
N THR A 216 11.29 11.96 -25.72
CA THR A 216 12.34 12.36 -26.65
C THR A 216 11.85 13.51 -27.54
N PRO A 217 12.73 14.39 -28.02
CA PRO A 217 12.37 15.33 -29.08
C PRO A 217 11.79 14.55 -30.27
N PRO A 218 10.62 14.94 -30.82
CA PRO A 218 9.99 14.20 -31.90
C PRO A 218 10.88 14.18 -33.14
N LYS A 219 10.97 13.01 -33.78
CA LYS A 219 11.58 12.85 -35.11
C LYS A 219 10.54 13.13 -36.20
N SER A 220 11.00 13.28 -37.44
CA SER A 220 10.10 13.32 -38.60
C SER A 220 9.34 12.01 -38.75
N LEU A 221 8.03 12.08 -39.03
CA LEU A 221 7.21 10.90 -39.34
C LEU A 221 7.63 10.26 -40.68
N PRO A 222 7.37 8.96 -40.87
CA PRO A 222 7.48 8.32 -42.18
C PRO A 222 6.62 9.05 -43.23
N SER A 223 7.12 9.23 -44.45
CA SER A 223 6.51 10.12 -45.46
C SER A 223 5.05 9.76 -45.81
N ASN A 224 4.69 8.47 -45.75
CA ASN A 224 3.31 8.02 -45.97
C ASN A 224 2.38 8.46 -44.83
N MET A 225 2.85 8.41 -43.58
CA MET A 225 2.10 8.83 -42.40
C MET A 225 2.01 10.34 -42.29
N GLN A 226 3.12 11.06 -42.56
CA GLN A 226 3.12 12.52 -42.62
C GLN A 226 2.09 13.01 -43.65
N LYS A 227 2.16 12.53 -44.89
CA LYS A 227 1.18 12.84 -45.93
C LYS A 227 -0.26 12.45 -45.52
N PHE A 228 -0.44 11.30 -44.86
CA PHE A 228 -1.75 10.87 -44.41
C PHE A 228 -2.36 11.83 -43.37
N MET A 229 -1.52 12.43 -42.51
CA MET A 229 -1.92 13.44 -41.52
C MET A 229 -2.11 14.84 -42.13
N ASP A 230 -1.21 15.27 -43.03
CA ASP A 230 -1.24 16.61 -43.64
C ASP A 230 -2.49 16.84 -44.50
N GLU A 231 -3.01 15.79 -45.14
CA GLU A 231 -4.24 15.80 -45.94
C GLU A 231 -5.52 15.58 -45.11
N ALA A 232 -5.44 15.50 -43.78
CA ALA A 232 -6.58 15.23 -42.90
C ALA A 232 -7.39 16.50 -42.60
N GLU A 233 -8.25 16.92 -43.54
CA GLU A 233 -9.08 18.14 -43.45
C GLU A 233 -9.83 18.28 -42.12
N PHE A 234 -10.41 17.18 -41.60
CA PHE A 234 -11.17 17.16 -40.35
C PHE A 234 -10.35 16.73 -39.12
N GLY A 235 -9.02 16.63 -39.27
CA GLY A 235 -8.09 16.15 -38.24
C GLY A 235 -7.91 14.63 -38.21
N VAL A 236 -7.06 14.19 -37.29
CA VAL A 236 -6.59 12.80 -37.16
C VAL A 236 -6.99 12.20 -35.81
N VAL A 237 -7.55 10.99 -35.81
CA VAL A 237 -7.77 10.17 -34.61
C VAL A 237 -6.66 9.14 -34.50
N PHE A 238 -5.92 9.13 -33.39
CA PHE A 238 -4.93 8.08 -33.11
C PHE A 238 -5.50 7.03 -32.15
N LEU A 239 -5.62 5.79 -32.60
CA LEU A 239 -6.06 4.63 -31.80
C LEU A 239 -4.88 3.71 -31.52
N SER A 240 -4.56 3.53 -30.24
CA SER A 240 -3.53 2.60 -29.77
C SER A 240 -3.90 2.05 -28.40
N LEU A 241 -3.74 0.74 -28.22
CA LEU A 241 -3.91 0.06 -26.92
C LEU A 241 -2.57 -0.08 -26.15
N GLY A 242 -1.51 0.61 -26.61
CA GLY A 242 -0.18 0.57 -26.02
C GLY A 242 0.69 -0.58 -26.56
N SER A 243 1.57 -1.13 -25.73
CA SER A 243 2.44 -2.27 -26.04
C SER A 243 2.18 -3.52 -25.19
N THR A 244 1.46 -3.38 -24.07
CA THR A 244 1.13 -4.48 -23.15
C THR A 244 -0.12 -5.26 -23.56
N VAL A 245 -0.90 -4.70 -24.50
CA VAL A 245 -2.13 -5.32 -25.00
C VAL A 245 -1.82 -5.96 -26.36
N GLU A 246 -1.87 -7.28 -26.40
CA GLU A 246 -1.63 -8.09 -27.59
C GLU A 246 -2.89 -8.12 -28.48
N PRO A 247 -2.87 -7.57 -29.71
CA PRO A 247 -4.05 -7.50 -30.57
C PRO A 247 -4.66 -8.86 -30.92
N SER A 248 -3.83 -9.91 -31.02
CA SER A 248 -4.30 -11.27 -31.30
C SER A 248 -5.09 -11.91 -30.15
N ALA A 249 -5.00 -11.37 -28.94
CA ALA A 249 -5.78 -11.81 -27.77
C ALA A 249 -7.16 -11.12 -27.65
N LEU A 250 -7.56 -10.29 -28.62
CA LEU A 250 -8.74 -9.43 -28.55
C LEU A 250 -9.83 -9.73 -29.60
N ASP A 251 -10.16 -11.02 -29.78
CA ASP A 251 -11.27 -11.54 -30.58
C ASP A 251 -11.58 -10.70 -31.85
N ASN A 252 -12.79 -10.14 -31.93
CA ASN A 252 -13.26 -9.35 -33.06
C ASN A 252 -13.16 -7.83 -32.81
N LEU A 253 -12.47 -7.40 -31.74
CA LEU A 253 -12.49 -6.00 -31.29
C LEU A 253 -11.90 -5.03 -32.31
N GLY A 254 -10.85 -5.46 -33.03
CA GLY A 254 -10.26 -4.69 -34.13
C GLY A 254 -11.28 -4.37 -35.22
N ASN A 255 -12.07 -5.35 -35.66
CA ASN A 255 -13.11 -5.15 -36.68
C ASN A 255 -14.29 -4.33 -36.14
N ILE A 256 -14.57 -4.37 -34.84
CA ILE A 256 -15.57 -3.48 -34.20
C ILE A 256 -15.09 -2.02 -34.26
N PHE A 257 -13.81 -1.74 -34.00
CA PHE A 257 -13.25 -0.40 -34.19
C PHE A 257 -13.33 0.05 -35.66
N ILE A 258 -12.95 -0.81 -36.61
CA ILE A 258 -13.08 -0.52 -38.05
C ILE A 258 -14.53 -0.20 -38.43
N GLN A 259 -15.50 -1.01 -38.00
CA GLN A 259 -16.93 -0.78 -38.25
C GLN A 259 -17.45 0.55 -37.68
N ALA A 260 -16.96 0.96 -36.50
CA ALA A 260 -17.35 2.20 -35.85
C ALA A 260 -16.70 3.44 -36.47
N LEU A 261 -15.45 3.31 -36.94
CA LEU A 261 -14.61 4.43 -37.39
C LEU A 261 -14.67 4.66 -38.91
N LYS A 262 -15.16 3.72 -39.72
CA LYS A 262 -15.25 3.87 -41.18
C LYS A 262 -16.07 5.06 -41.70
N ASN A 263 -16.98 5.60 -40.88
CA ASN A 263 -17.93 6.65 -41.25
C ASN A 263 -17.63 8.01 -40.61
N ILE A 264 -16.53 8.16 -39.85
CA ILE A 264 -16.17 9.47 -39.28
C ILE A 264 -15.38 10.29 -40.31
N PRO A 265 -15.55 11.62 -40.35
CA PRO A 265 -14.87 12.48 -41.32
C PRO A 265 -13.36 12.62 -41.05
N GLN A 266 -12.89 12.30 -39.84
CA GLN A 266 -11.49 12.23 -39.50
C GLN A 266 -10.77 11.08 -40.22
N ARG A 267 -9.49 11.30 -40.53
CA ARG A 267 -8.56 10.21 -40.81
C ARG A 267 -8.15 9.53 -39.51
N VAL A 268 -7.95 8.22 -39.53
CA VAL A 268 -7.66 7.41 -38.36
C VAL A 268 -6.33 6.71 -38.54
N ILE A 269 -5.46 6.81 -37.53
CA ILE A 269 -4.20 6.05 -37.45
C ILE A 269 -4.39 5.00 -36.35
N MET A 270 -4.35 3.72 -36.71
CA MET A 270 -4.67 2.61 -35.82
C MET A 270 -3.48 1.66 -35.65
N LYS A 271 -3.01 1.49 -34.42
CA LYS A 271 -1.97 0.51 -34.08
C LYS A 271 -2.60 -0.88 -33.91
N TRP A 272 -2.43 -1.75 -34.90
CA TRP A 272 -2.97 -3.13 -34.93
C TRP A 272 -2.20 -3.97 -35.95
N ASP A 273 -2.24 -5.31 -35.86
CA ASP A 273 -1.80 -6.18 -36.96
C ASP A 273 -2.83 -6.11 -38.12
N PRO A 274 -2.46 -5.61 -39.31
CA PRO A 274 -3.38 -5.55 -40.45
C PRO A 274 -3.93 -6.92 -40.88
N LYS A 275 -3.23 -8.02 -40.60
CA LYS A 275 -3.65 -9.39 -40.98
C LYS A 275 -4.86 -9.88 -40.18
N LEU A 276 -5.13 -9.27 -39.03
CA LEU A 276 -6.24 -9.62 -38.15
C LEU A 276 -7.53 -8.82 -38.46
N LEU A 277 -7.47 -7.89 -39.42
CA LEU A 277 -8.56 -6.99 -39.75
C LEU A 277 -9.17 -7.30 -41.12
N GLN A 278 -10.45 -6.97 -41.29
CA GLN A 278 -11.20 -7.12 -42.53
C GLN A 278 -11.81 -5.79 -42.96
N ASN A 279 -11.84 -5.53 -44.26
CA ASN A 279 -12.49 -4.37 -44.88
C ASN A 279 -12.02 -3.02 -44.28
N ILE A 280 -10.69 -2.84 -44.17
CA ILE A 280 -10.09 -1.57 -43.73
C ILE A 280 -10.47 -0.46 -44.74
N PRO A 281 -11.15 0.61 -44.31
CA PRO A 281 -11.59 1.70 -45.18
C PRO A 281 -10.46 2.71 -45.43
N ASP A 282 -10.57 3.49 -46.51
CA ASP A 282 -9.56 4.48 -46.92
C ASP A 282 -9.26 5.57 -45.86
N ASN A 283 -10.22 5.84 -44.97
CA ASN A 283 -10.02 6.78 -43.87
C ASN A 283 -9.23 6.18 -42.68
N VAL A 284 -8.85 4.90 -42.69
CA VAL A 284 -8.09 4.23 -41.62
C VAL A 284 -6.74 3.69 -42.10
N LEU A 285 -5.65 4.29 -41.64
CA LEU A 285 -4.29 3.78 -41.79
C LEU A 285 -3.97 2.82 -40.63
N VAL A 286 -3.82 1.53 -40.93
CA VAL A 286 -3.41 0.52 -39.95
C VAL A 286 -1.93 0.20 -40.08
N GLN A 287 -1.19 0.18 -38.95
CA GLN A 287 0.18 -0.32 -38.89
C GLN A 287 0.46 -1.05 -37.57
N GLU A 288 1.28 -2.09 -37.62
CA GLU A 288 1.68 -2.89 -36.45
C GLU A 288 2.54 -2.08 -35.46
N TRP A 289 3.43 -1.23 -36.01
CA TRP A 289 4.25 -0.30 -35.24
C TRP A 289 4.04 1.14 -35.71
N ILE A 290 3.80 2.06 -34.76
CA ILE A 290 3.56 3.48 -35.01
C ILE A 290 4.41 4.32 -34.04
N PRO A 291 5.16 5.33 -34.52
CA PRO A 291 5.95 6.22 -33.69
C PRO A 291 5.04 7.15 -32.86
N GLN A 292 4.58 6.64 -31.72
CA GLN A 292 3.55 7.29 -30.89
C GLN A 292 3.97 8.68 -30.37
N ASN A 293 5.23 8.90 -30.03
CA ASN A 293 5.71 10.20 -29.55
C ASN A 293 5.64 11.26 -30.65
N GLU A 294 5.93 10.87 -31.89
CA GLU A 294 5.88 11.71 -33.07
C GLU A 294 4.43 12.03 -33.47
N VAL A 295 3.52 11.04 -33.46
CA VAL A 295 2.08 11.22 -33.74
C VAL A 295 1.36 12.03 -32.65
N LEU A 296 1.81 11.96 -31.39
CA LEU A 296 1.20 12.71 -30.27
C LEU A 296 1.81 14.10 -30.04
N ASN A 297 2.94 14.45 -30.66
CA ASN A 297 3.49 15.81 -30.59
C ASN A 297 2.79 16.81 -31.54
N THR A 298 1.82 16.35 -32.34
CA THR A 298 1.04 17.17 -33.29
C THR A 298 -0.36 17.55 -32.75
N ALA A 299 -0.39 18.17 -31.56
CA ALA A 299 -1.53 18.77 -30.85
C ALA A 299 -2.42 17.87 -29.96
N ASP A 300 -3.17 18.55 -29.08
CA ASP A 300 -3.84 18.03 -27.87
C ASP A 300 -5.01 17.04 -28.08
N LEU A 301 -5.12 16.01 -27.23
CA LEU A 301 -6.41 15.45 -26.77
C LEU A 301 -6.27 14.54 -25.52
N ILE A 302 -7.35 14.41 -24.73
CA ILE A 302 -7.42 13.63 -23.46
C ILE A 302 -8.80 12.94 -23.29
N LYS A 303 -8.84 11.82 -22.54
CA LYS A 303 -10.00 11.02 -22.01
C LYS A 303 -10.73 10.12 -23.03
N TYR A 304 -11.29 8.94 -22.71
CA TYR A 304 -11.52 8.19 -21.44
C TYR A 304 -11.62 6.67 -21.76
N LEU A 305 -11.32 5.76 -20.81
CA LEU A 305 -11.77 4.33 -20.86
C LEU A 305 -12.09 3.76 -19.46
N ARG A 306 -13.05 2.82 -19.37
CA ARG A 306 -13.58 2.21 -18.13
C ARG A 306 -14.35 0.88 -18.37
N ARG A 307 -13.85 -0.28 -17.89
CA ARG A 307 -14.55 -1.37 -17.11
C ARG A 307 -13.83 -2.71 -17.11
N ALA A 308 -13.40 -3.13 -15.92
CA ALA A 308 -13.06 -4.51 -15.55
C ALA A 308 -13.38 -4.71 -14.05
N ASP A 309 -13.57 -5.95 -13.62
CA ASP A 309 -13.92 -6.28 -12.22
C ASP A 309 -12.77 -5.98 -11.24
N ARG A 310 -13.08 -5.72 -9.96
CA ARG A 310 -12.21 -4.90 -9.09
C ARG A 310 -11.33 -5.65 -8.10
N PHE A 311 -11.80 -6.77 -7.55
CA PHE A 311 -11.08 -7.46 -6.46
C PHE A 311 -10.23 -8.63 -6.98
N THR A 312 -10.85 -9.50 -7.78
CA THR A 312 -10.21 -10.64 -8.47
C THR A 312 -8.99 -10.18 -9.27
N ASN A 313 -9.12 -9.06 -9.99
CA ASN A 313 -8.02 -8.46 -10.76
C ASN A 313 -6.82 -8.04 -9.91
N LEU A 314 -6.99 -7.58 -8.66
CA LEU A 314 -5.86 -7.17 -7.82
C LEU A 314 -5.01 -8.37 -7.39
N LEU A 315 -5.66 -9.47 -6.97
CA LEU A 315 -4.97 -10.69 -6.57
C LEU A 315 -4.31 -11.41 -7.76
N HIS A 316 -4.99 -11.49 -8.92
CA HIS A 316 -4.38 -11.99 -10.15
C HIS A 316 -3.21 -11.12 -10.60
N PHE A 317 -3.34 -9.79 -10.50
CA PHE A 317 -2.27 -8.86 -10.83
C PHE A 317 -1.05 -9.07 -9.92
N PHE A 318 -1.23 -9.22 -8.60
CA PHE A 318 -0.10 -9.55 -7.70
C PHE A 318 0.54 -10.90 -8.03
N ALA A 319 -0.25 -11.93 -8.36
CA ALA A 319 0.27 -13.24 -8.73
C ALA A 319 1.05 -13.20 -10.06
N HIS A 320 0.50 -12.54 -11.09
CA HIS A 320 1.12 -12.40 -12.40
C HIS A 320 2.47 -11.66 -12.33
N ASN A 321 2.54 -10.54 -11.60
CA ASN A 321 3.81 -9.80 -11.44
C ASN A 321 4.87 -10.61 -10.68
N HIS A 322 4.49 -11.43 -9.69
CA HIS A 322 5.45 -12.31 -9.01
C HIS A 322 5.96 -13.45 -9.91
N ASN A 323 5.09 -14.05 -10.72
CA ASN A 323 5.50 -15.05 -11.70
C ASN A 323 6.47 -14.44 -12.72
N HIS A 324 6.17 -13.23 -13.21
CA HIS A 324 7.06 -12.52 -14.13
C HIS A 324 8.41 -12.13 -13.49
N ALA A 325 8.40 -11.71 -12.22
CA ALA A 325 9.63 -11.48 -11.46
C ALA A 325 10.47 -12.77 -11.34
N GLU A 326 9.83 -13.92 -11.13
CA GLU A 326 10.49 -15.22 -11.10
C GLU A 326 11.05 -15.62 -12.48
N GLU A 327 10.31 -15.43 -13.57
CA GLU A 327 10.79 -15.63 -14.94
C GLU A 327 12.08 -14.83 -15.21
N VAL A 328 12.05 -13.52 -14.90
CA VAL A 328 13.21 -12.63 -15.10
C VAL A 328 14.38 -13.02 -14.18
N LEU A 329 14.11 -13.41 -12.93
CA LEU A 329 15.17 -13.90 -12.02
C LEU A 329 15.83 -15.20 -12.51
N ASN A 330 15.12 -16.06 -13.25
CA ASN A 330 15.66 -17.29 -13.83
C ASN A 330 16.49 -17.08 -15.10
N LEU A 331 16.50 -15.88 -15.70
CA LEU A 331 17.30 -15.61 -16.91
C LEU A 331 18.80 -15.79 -16.63
N PRO A 332 19.58 -16.45 -17.52
CA PRO A 332 21.01 -16.68 -17.32
C PRO A 332 21.81 -15.42 -17.04
N GLU A 333 21.47 -14.30 -17.69
CA GLU A 333 22.09 -13.00 -17.52
C GLU A 333 21.88 -12.45 -16.10
N ILE A 334 20.67 -12.63 -15.55
CA ILE A 334 20.31 -12.19 -14.20
C ILE A 334 20.92 -13.13 -13.15
N GLN A 335 20.92 -14.44 -13.39
CA GLN A 335 21.62 -15.41 -12.54
C GLN A 335 23.13 -15.13 -12.49
N ASN A 336 23.76 -14.79 -13.62
CA ASN A 336 25.16 -14.38 -13.65
C ASN A 336 25.42 -13.15 -12.76
N ILE A 337 24.57 -12.12 -12.82
CA ILE A 337 24.68 -10.93 -11.94
C ILE A 337 24.43 -11.31 -10.47
N ILE A 338 23.48 -12.20 -10.18
CA ILE A 338 23.17 -12.70 -8.81
C ILE A 338 24.36 -13.47 -8.22
N HIS A 339 25.11 -14.22 -9.01
CA HIS A 339 26.29 -14.96 -8.57
C HIS A 339 27.60 -14.18 -8.70
N SER A 340 27.63 -13.05 -9.40
CA SER A 340 28.85 -12.27 -9.59
C SER A 340 29.36 -11.64 -8.29
N ARG A 341 30.65 -11.30 -8.29
CA ARG A 341 31.33 -10.54 -7.22
C ARG A 341 31.60 -9.09 -7.66
N ASP A 342 30.86 -8.61 -8.65
CA ASP A 342 31.05 -7.28 -9.21
C ASP A 342 30.67 -6.20 -8.20
N HIS A 343 31.22 -5.01 -8.40
CA HIS A 343 30.93 -3.83 -7.58
C HIS A 343 30.09 -2.84 -8.38
N TYR A 344 29.03 -2.32 -7.77
CA TYR A 344 28.17 -1.29 -8.37
C TYR A 344 27.99 -0.14 -7.37
N ASP A 345 28.23 1.10 -7.81
CA ASP A 345 28.10 2.29 -6.95
C ASP A 345 26.64 2.75 -6.76
N LEU A 346 25.70 2.17 -7.52
CA LEU A 346 24.30 2.55 -7.54
C LEU A 346 23.45 1.41 -8.10
N VAL A 347 22.31 1.12 -7.48
CA VAL A 347 21.27 0.26 -8.05
C VAL A 347 20.05 1.11 -8.37
N ILE A 348 19.64 1.10 -9.64
CA ILE A 348 18.39 1.70 -10.10
C ILE A 348 17.43 0.57 -10.44
N ALA A 349 16.25 0.54 -9.83
CA ALA A 349 15.28 -0.52 -10.00
C ALA A 349 13.85 0.03 -10.02
N GLU A 350 12.95 -0.69 -10.70
CA GLU A 350 11.55 -0.29 -10.81
C GLU A 350 10.76 -0.64 -9.54
N LEU A 351 9.97 0.31 -9.04
CA LEU A 351 9.09 0.15 -7.87
C LEU A 351 7.65 -0.02 -8.35
N PHE A 352 7.42 -1.16 -9.01
CA PHE A 352 6.13 -1.59 -9.50
C PHE A 352 6.03 -3.12 -9.42
N TYR A 353 5.89 -3.64 -8.19
CA TYR A 353 5.76 -5.08 -7.86
C TYR A 353 6.99 -5.95 -8.17
N LEU A 354 8.12 -5.30 -8.46
CA LEU A 354 9.43 -5.89 -8.70
C LEU A 354 10.39 -5.66 -7.52
N ASP A 355 9.85 -5.64 -6.29
CA ASP A 355 10.58 -5.31 -5.07
C ASP A 355 11.80 -6.23 -4.81
N VAL A 356 11.72 -7.48 -5.25
CA VAL A 356 12.83 -8.44 -5.16
C VAL A 356 14.10 -7.96 -5.87
N PHE A 357 13.99 -7.13 -6.92
CA PHE A 357 15.15 -6.57 -7.62
C PHE A 357 15.87 -5.48 -6.80
N LEU A 358 15.22 -4.90 -5.78
CA LEU A 358 15.89 -3.99 -4.84
C LEU A 358 16.97 -4.72 -4.02
N ALA A 359 16.90 -6.05 -3.91
CA ALA A 359 17.90 -6.87 -3.22
C ALA A 359 19.31 -6.76 -3.83
N PHE A 360 19.44 -6.37 -5.10
CA PHE A 360 20.74 -6.05 -5.69
C PHE A 360 21.43 -4.90 -4.95
N GLY A 361 20.69 -3.92 -4.43
CA GLY A 361 21.28 -2.86 -3.60
C GLY A 361 21.91 -3.40 -2.32
N TYR A 362 21.28 -4.41 -1.70
CA TYR A 362 21.86 -5.06 -0.52
C TYR A 362 23.05 -5.96 -0.88
N LYS A 363 22.92 -6.78 -1.95
CA LYS A 363 24.00 -7.65 -2.47
C LYS A 363 25.27 -6.87 -2.78
N PHE A 364 25.16 -5.76 -3.49
CA PHE A 364 26.29 -4.92 -3.89
C PHE A 364 26.65 -3.85 -2.84
N LYS A 365 25.91 -3.78 -1.72
CA LYS A 365 26.02 -2.73 -0.69
C LYS A 365 25.91 -1.31 -1.27
N ALA A 366 25.14 -1.19 -2.34
CA ALA A 366 24.95 0.01 -3.14
C ALA A 366 23.70 0.80 -2.68
N PRO A 367 23.71 2.15 -2.77
CA PRO A 367 22.51 2.94 -2.58
C PRO A 367 21.45 2.58 -3.63
N ILE A 368 20.20 2.50 -3.19
CA ILE A 368 19.05 2.17 -4.04
C ILE A 368 18.33 3.44 -4.47
N VAL A 369 18.11 3.58 -5.78
CA VAL A 369 17.22 4.56 -6.39
C VAL A 369 16.05 3.82 -7.03
N ALA A 370 14.85 4.06 -6.52
CA ALA A 370 13.63 3.49 -7.06
C ALA A 370 13.06 4.35 -8.20
N MET A 371 12.49 3.72 -9.22
CA MET A 371 11.69 4.37 -10.26
C MET A 371 10.27 3.81 -10.25
N CYS A 372 9.27 4.60 -9.88
CA CYS A 372 7.87 4.23 -10.01
C CYS A 372 7.34 4.83 -11.33
N PRO A 373 6.85 4.01 -12.29
CA PRO A 373 6.39 4.46 -13.61
C PRO A 373 5.07 5.24 -13.57
N MET A 374 4.47 5.37 -12.39
CA MET A 374 3.20 6.04 -12.13
C MET A 374 3.25 6.74 -10.76
N ASN A 375 2.12 7.24 -10.28
CA ASN A 375 2.00 7.74 -8.91
C ASN A 375 2.37 6.67 -7.87
N LEU A 376 3.13 7.05 -6.83
CA LEU A 376 3.52 6.14 -5.76
C LEU A 376 2.29 5.52 -5.10
N MET A 377 2.22 4.19 -5.13
CA MET A 377 1.04 3.44 -4.73
C MET A 377 0.81 3.48 -3.21
N PHE A 378 -0.41 3.17 -2.76
CA PHE A 378 -0.81 3.36 -1.36
C PHE A 378 0.01 2.51 -0.38
N PHE A 379 0.25 1.23 -0.70
CA PHE A 379 1.06 0.31 0.11
C PHE A 379 2.56 0.67 0.09
N TYR A 380 3.11 1.16 -1.04
CA TYR A 380 4.48 1.72 -1.05
C TYR A 380 4.58 3.03 -0.27
N SER A 381 3.54 3.86 -0.32
CA SER A 381 3.48 5.08 0.49
C SER A 381 3.55 4.72 1.97
N TRP A 382 2.79 3.73 2.42
CA TRP A 382 2.85 3.20 3.79
C TRP A 382 4.25 2.70 4.19
N ILE A 383 4.88 1.83 3.40
CA ILE A 383 6.19 1.24 3.75
C ILE A 383 7.31 2.30 3.79
N LEU A 384 7.25 3.30 2.89
CA LEU A 384 8.20 4.41 2.86
C LEU A 384 7.90 5.50 3.90
N GLY A 385 6.82 5.39 4.67
CA GLY A 385 6.39 6.40 5.66
C GLY A 385 5.78 7.66 5.02
N ASN A 386 5.38 7.59 3.76
CA ASN A 386 4.76 8.69 3.01
C ASN A 386 3.26 8.78 3.30
N PRO A 387 2.72 9.94 3.74
CA PRO A 387 1.30 10.05 4.07
C PRO A 387 0.39 9.82 2.85
N TYR A 388 -0.65 9.01 3.02
CA TYR A 388 -1.67 8.75 1.99
C TYR A 388 -3.07 9.11 2.51
N PRO A 389 -3.54 10.35 2.31
CA PRO A 389 -4.82 10.80 2.85
C PRO A 389 -6.02 10.30 2.01
N SER A 390 -6.51 9.11 2.34
CA SER A 390 -7.63 8.42 1.66
C SER A 390 -8.97 9.18 1.69
N SER A 391 -9.10 10.19 2.55
CA SER A 391 -10.30 11.02 2.66
C SER A 391 -10.54 11.94 1.46
N TYR A 392 -9.51 12.21 0.64
CA TYR A 392 -9.63 13.00 -0.58
C TYR A 392 -8.72 12.52 -1.74
N VAL A 393 -7.70 11.69 -1.48
CA VAL A 393 -6.93 11.01 -2.54
C VAL A 393 -7.61 9.69 -2.87
N PRO A 394 -8.17 9.51 -4.08
CA PRO A 394 -8.76 8.25 -4.48
C PRO A 394 -7.72 7.12 -4.55
N ASN A 395 -8.12 5.90 -4.21
CA ASN A 395 -7.32 4.70 -4.44
C ASN A 395 -7.13 4.49 -5.95
N GLN A 396 -5.94 4.07 -6.37
CA GLN A 396 -5.60 3.96 -7.80
C GLN A 396 -6.35 2.85 -8.55
N PHE A 397 -6.86 1.84 -7.85
CA PHE A 397 -7.71 0.78 -8.40
C PHE A 397 -9.20 1.13 -8.36
N LEU A 398 -9.56 2.23 -7.67
CA LEU A 398 -10.89 2.82 -7.74
C LEU A 398 -10.91 3.97 -8.75
N TRP A 399 -12.06 4.16 -9.37
CA TRP A 399 -12.25 5.26 -10.32
C TRP A 399 -12.99 6.43 -9.70
N TYR A 400 -12.58 6.78 -8.49
CA TYR A 400 -13.02 8.02 -7.87
C TYR A 400 -12.09 9.15 -8.30
N THR A 401 -12.61 10.37 -8.24
CA THR A 401 -11.84 11.60 -8.44
C THR A 401 -11.73 12.32 -7.08
N GLU A 402 -11.16 13.52 -7.04
CA GLU A 402 -11.17 14.40 -5.87
C GLU A 402 -12.60 14.74 -5.40
N ASN A 403 -13.57 14.71 -6.32
CA ASN A 403 -14.98 15.02 -6.08
C ASN A 403 -15.76 13.82 -5.50
N MET A 404 -15.29 13.30 -4.36
CA MET A 404 -15.96 12.23 -3.62
C MET A 404 -17.01 12.78 -2.64
N THR A 405 -18.23 12.23 -2.69
CA THR A 405 -19.24 12.35 -1.62
C THR A 405 -18.74 11.69 -0.32
N LEU A 406 -19.38 11.95 0.83
CA LEU A 406 -19.01 11.31 2.09
C LEU A 406 -18.98 9.76 2.00
N PHE A 407 -20.02 9.17 1.38
CA PHE A 407 -20.07 7.72 1.15
C PHE A 407 -18.95 7.25 0.21
N THR A 408 -18.68 7.99 -0.87
CA THR A 408 -17.56 7.68 -1.78
C THR A 408 -16.21 7.77 -1.09
N ARG A 409 -16.00 8.75 -0.19
CA ARG A 409 -14.78 8.88 0.65
C ARG A 409 -14.66 7.72 1.63
N PHE A 410 -15.78 7.28 2.21
CA PHE A 410 -15.83 6.11 3.06
C PHE A 410 -15.46 4.86 2.25
N SER A 411 -16.14 4.56 1.14
CA SER A 411 -15.80 3.44 0.24
C SER A 411 -14.36 3.50 -0.27
N ASN A 412 -13.81 4.69 -0.49
CA ASN A 412 -12.43 4.89 -0.90
C ASN A 412 -11.44 4.55 0.22
N THR A 413 -11.72 5.05 1.41
CA THR A 413 -10.98 4.79 2.65
C THR A 413 -10.99 3.30 2.93
N VAL A 414 -12.20 2.72 3.03
CA VAL A 414 -12.47 1.28 3.06
C VAL A 414 -11.62 0.55 2.03
N PHE A 415 -11.69 0.84 0.72
CA PHE A 415 -10.93 0.07 -0.28
C PHE A 415 -9.39 0.23 -0.17
N ASN A 416 -8.88 1.39 0.26
CA ASN A 416 -7.44 1.55 0.57
C ASN A 416 -6.99 0.67 1.75
N PHE A 417 -7.92 0.23 2.62
CA PHE A 417 -7.66 -0.57 3.81
C PHE A 417 -8.18 -2.02 3.73
N PHE A 418 -9.12 -2.32 2.82
CA PHE A 418 -9.79 -3.61 2.61
C PHE A 418 -9.34 -4.35 1.34
N SER A 419 -8.38 -3.81 0.57
CA SER A 419 -7.71 -4.51 -0.54
C SER A 419 -6.81 -5.68 -0.07
N ASP A 420 -7.14 -6.24 1.11
CA ASP A 420 -6.58 -5.99 2.45
C ASP A 420 -6.49 -7.25 3.34
N HIS A 421 -7.05 -8.37 2.85
CA HIS A 421 -7.39 -9.64 3.54
C HIS A 421 -8.40 -9.51 4.72
N PRO A 422 -9.72 -9.58 4.44
CA PRO A 422 -10.76 -9.11 5.36
C PRO A 422 -11.26 -10.18 6.35
N ASN A 423 -10.35 -10.90 7.02
CA ASN A 423 -10.79 -11.92 7.97
C ASN A 423 -11.11 -11.33 9.34
N CYS A 424 -10.44 -10.27 9.82
CA CYS A 424 -10.89 -9.57 11.04
C CYS A 424 -12.13 -8.72 10.76
N ARG A 425 -13.29 -9.12 11.30
CA ARG A 425 -14.59 -8.44 11.10
C ARG A 425 -15.00 -7.51 12.25
N LEU A 426 -14.40 -7.69 13.43
CA LEU A 426 -14.69 -6.88 14.62
C LEU A 426 -13.46 -6.83 15.54
N PHE A 427 -13.19 -5.65 16.10
CA PHE A 427 -12.20 -5.48 17.16
C PHE A 427 -12.89 -5.18 18.50
N ILE A 428 -12.64 -5.98 19.52
CA ILE A 428 -13.08 -5.72 20.89
C ILE A 428 -11.90 -5.13 21.67
N THR A 429 -12.08 -3.90 22.15
CA THR A 429 -11.00 -3.06 22.67
C THR A 429 -11.43 -2.32 23.94
N HIS A 430 -10.48 -1.67 24.61
CA HIS A 430 -10.75 -0.78 25.75
C HIS A 430 -11.09 0.66 25.33
N GLY A 431 -11.08 0.98 24.03
CA GLY A 431 -11.44 2.31 23.50
C GLY A 431 -10.37 3.39 23.68
N GLY A 432 -9.13 3.04 24.02
CA GLY A 432 -8.03 4.01 24.07
C GLY A 432 -7.69 4.55 22.67
N LEU A 433 -7.24 5.81 22.60
CA LEU A 433 -7.08 6.55 21.35
C LEU A 433 -6.23 5.80 20.30
N HIS A 434 -5.12 5.18 20.69
CA HIS A 434 -4.27 4.42 19.76
C HIS A 434 -5.00 3.18 19.22
N SER A 435 -5.67 2.40 20.07
CA SER A 435 -6.46 1.25 19.62
C SER A 435 -7.62 1.66 18.70
N ALA A 436 -8.27 2.79 18.96
CA ALA A 436 -9.31 3.33 18.10
C ALA A 436 -8.76 3.76 16.73
N LEU A 437 -7.62 4.47 16.71
CA LEU A 437 -6.92 4.85 15.48
C LEU A 437 -6.42 3.64 14.69
N GLU A 438 -5.93 2.60 15.36
CA GLU A 438 -5.55 1.33 14.74
C GLU A 438 -6.75 0.60 14.14
N SER A 439 -7.91 0.58 14.82
CA SER A 439 -9.16 0.02 14.28
C SER A 439 -9.67 0.79 13.06
N ILE A 440 -9.61 2.13 13.11
CA ILE A 440 -9.96 3.02 11.99
C ILE A 440 -9.01 2.79 10.82
N ASN A 441 -7.70 2.67 11.07
CA ASN A 441 -6.70 2.36 10.06
C ASN A 441 -6.87 0.94 9.47
N ALA A 442 -7.37 -0.01 10.25
CA ALA A 442 -7.75 -1.35 9.80
C ALA A 442 -9.11 -1.36 9.06
N SER A 443 -9.89 -0.28 9.16
CA SER A 443 -11.32 -0.21 8.82
C SER A 443 -12.17 -1.32 9.46
N VAL A 444 -11.72 -1.84 10.61
CA VAL A 444 -12.45 -2.82 11.41
C VAL A 444 -13.35 -2.04 12.39
N PRO A 445 -14.67 -2.22 12.38
CA PRO A 445 -15.55 -1.61 13.38
C PRO A 445 -15.29 -2.22 14.75
N PHE A 446 -15.55 -1.49 15.83
CA PHE A 446 -15.12 -1.92 17.16
C PHE A 446 -16.16 -1.80 18.27
N VAL A 447 -16.16 -2.78 19.17
CA VAL A 447 -16.86 -2.69 20.47
C VAL A 447 -15.84 -2.28 21.52
N GLY A 448 -16.06 -1.13 22.13
CA GLY A 448 -15.20 -0.59 23.18
C GLY A 448 -15.77 -0.84 24.57
N ILE A 449 -14.92 -1.32 25.46
CA ILE A 449 -15.18 -1.53 26.88
C ILE A 449 -14.30 -0.53 27.66
N PRO A 450 -14.72 0.75 27.79
CA PRO A 450 -13.93 1.76 28.46
C PRO A 450 -13.83 1.46 29.97
N ILE A 451 -12.63 1.69 30.51
CA ILE A 451 -12.25 1.36 31.89
C ILE A 451 -11.76 2.62 32.61
N LEU A 452 -11.02 3.50 31.93
CA LEU A 452 -10.38 4.69 32.52
C LEU A 452 -10.29 5.86 31.53
N SER A 453 -10.20 7.08 32.05
CA SER A 453 -9.71 8.26 31.30
C SER A 453 -10.53 8.59 30.03
N ASP A 454 -9.86 9.09 29.00
CA ASP A 454 -10.30 9.45 27.65
C ASP A 454 -11.03 8.33 26.89
N GLN A 455 -10.96 7.07 27.34
CA GLN A 455 -11.62 5.93 26.69
C GLN A 455 -13.13 6.16 26.52
N TYR A 456 -13.80 6.70 27.53
CA TYR A 456 -15.23 7.03 27.45
C TYR A 456 -15.53 8.11 26.41
N TYR A 457 -14.65 9.12 26.28
CA TYR A 457 -14.77 10.18 25.27
C TYR A 457 -14.54 9.63 23.86
N ASN A 458 -13.50 8.83 23.66
CA ASN A 458 -13.20 8.18 22.38
C ASN A 458 -14.35 7.26 21.95
N MET A 459 -14.97 6.53 22.88
CA MET A 459 -16.11 5.66 22.58
C MET A 459 -17.39 6.44 22.27
N ALA A 460 -17.67 7.55 22.97
CA ALA A 460 -18.79 8.43 22.61
C ALA A 460 -18.61 9.03 21.20
N ALA A 461 -17.38 9.39 20.81
CA ALA A 461 -17.07 9.81 19.45
C ALA A 461 -17.24 8.65 18.43
N ALA A 462 -16.79 7.43 18.76
CA ALA A 462 -16.95 6.26 17.90
C ALA A 462 -18.43 5.91 17.64
N GLU A 463 -19.29 6.02 18.66
CA GLU A 463 -20.74 5.84 18.51
C GLU A 463 -21.38 6.97 17.70
N HIS A 464 -20.97 8.22 17.90
CA HIS A 464 -21.45 9.37 17.13
C HIS A 464 -21.13 9.25 15.63
N PHE A 465 -19.94 8.77 15.29
CA PHE A 465 -19.53 8.54 13.89
C PHE A 465 -19.98 7.18 13.32
N GLY A 466 -20.70 6.35 14.09
CA GLY A 466 -21.22 5.05 13.63
C GLY A 466 -20.15 3.95 13.45
N ILE A 467 -18.91 4.18 13.92
CA ILE A 467 -17.76 3.27 13.71
C ILE A 467 -17.52 2.29 14.87
N GLY A 468 -18.29 2.40 15.97
CA GLY A 468 -18.22 1.47 17.08
C GLY A 468 -19.40 1.54 18.05
N ARG A 469 -19.39 0.67 19.06
CA ARG A 469 -20.37 0.59 20.17
C ARG A 469 -19.68 0.58 21.52
N MET A 470 -20.26 1.25 22.52
CA MET A 470 -19.76 1.26 23.89
C MET A 470 -20.49 0.24 24.77
N VAL A 471 -19.73 -0.66 25.38
CA VAL A 471 -20.20 -1.56 26.44
C VAL A 471 -19.60 -1.09 27.77
N PRO A 472 -20.38 -0.52 28.71
CA PRO A 472 -19.89 -0.19 30.04
C PRO A 472 -19.29 -1.44 30.72
N PHE A 473 -18.15 -1.28 31.40
CA PHE A 473 -17.38 -2.38 31.98
C PHE A 473 -18.23 -3.27 32.91
N GLU A 474 -19.10 -2.66 33.71
CA GLU A 474 -20.00 -3.35 34.66
C GLU A 474 -21.13 -4.11 33.97
N LYS A 475 -21.33 -3.89 32.66
CA LYS A 475 -22.41 -4.49 31.84
C LYS A 475 -21.89 -5.46 30.78
N VAL A 476 -20.60 -5.79 30.77
CA VAL A 476 -19.98 -6.71 29.79
C VAL A 476 -20.73 -8.04 29.71
N SER A 477 -21.06 -8.66 30.84
CA SER A 477 -21.75 -9.95 30.92
C SER A 477 -23.16 -9.95 30.29
N VAL A 478 -23.81 -8.78 30.19
CA VAL A 478 -25.20 -8.64 29.73
C VAL A 478 -25.28 -8.02 28.32
N LYS A 479 -24.44 -7.03 28.02
CA LYS A 479 -24.50 -6.25 26.77
C LYS A 479 -23.54 -6.69 25.68
N LEU A 480 -22.39 -7.30 26.01
CA LEU A 480 -21.33 -7.52 25.01
C LEU A 480 -21.83 -8.32 23.80
N PHE A 481 -22.61 -9.37 24.02
CA PHE A 481 -23.15 -10.19 22.93
C PHE A 481 -24.09 -9.38 22.01
N SER A 482 -24.99 -8.57 22.54
CA SER A 482 -25.92 -7.79 21.72
C SER A 482 -25.22 -6.68 20.93
N GLU A 483 -24.23 -6.00 21.51
CA GLU A 483 -23.49 -4.97 20.78
C GLU A 483 -22.57 -5.59 19.70
N ILE A 484 -21.99 -6.77 19.94
CA ILE A 484 -21.27 -7.54 18.90
C ILE A 484 -22.20 -7.87 17.73
N GLN A 485 -23.42 -8.35 18.01
CA GLN A 485 -24.40 -8.68 16.97
C GLN A 485 -24.85 -7.43 16.20
N ASP A 486 -25.09 -6.31 16.89
CA ASP A 486 -25.48 -5.04 16.24
C ASP A 486 -24.38 -4.54 15.28
N VAL A 487 -23.11 -4.54 15.71
CA VAL A 487 -22.00 -4.11 14.85
C VAL A 487 -21.75 -5.05 13.68
N LEU A 488 -21.89 -6.37 13.86
CA LEU A 488 -21.65 -7.36 12.79
C LEU A 488 -22.79 -7.47 11.77
N TYR A 489 -24.04 -7.24 12.16
CA TYR A 489 -25.21 -7.55 11.34
C TYR A 489 -26.15 -6.36 11.07
N ASN A 490 -26.03 -5.25 11.82
CA ASN A 490 -26.79 -4.00 11.60
C ASN A 490 -25.85 -2.79 11.35
N PRO A 491 -24.95 -2.82 10.36
CA PRO A 491 -24.08 -1.67 10.05
C PRO A 491 -24.93 -0.43 9.69
N LYS A 492 -24.49 0.74 10.18
CA LYS A 492 -25.17 2.03 10.02
C LYS A 492 -24.47 2.95 9.02
#